data_AF-A0A3A5UWS9-F1
#
_entry.id   AF-A0A3A5UWS9-F1
#
_cell.length_a   1.000
_cell.length_b   1.000
_cell.length_c   1.000
_cell.angle_alpha   90.00
_cell.angle_beta   90.00
_cell.angle_gamma   90.00
#
_symmetry.space_group_name_H-M   'P 1'
#
loop_
_entity.id
_entity.type
_entity.pdbx_description
1 polymer ?
#
loop_
_entity_poly.entity_id
_entity_poly.type
_entity_poly.pdbx_seq_one_letter_code
_entity_poly.pdbx_strand_id
1 'polypeptide(L)'
;MNYSGISEQWTGKINWQDEINSCPEGEAFVDWNLNDYGSVCDYGDGKYVFWGEFQAEGYIEVPFDRTLFWGLYTGSFYVEPDPKSMYIDEDDINWDNNLLQSSQGFDDDGDCTMENWSEVPDWIYDDEGEYFDNDKNGNGIICDVQWIVDEDGNVIAINKDSNVDEDPVDEKFMGESSHRTFIIGVGKMAFVILLGLFLPLFLSLGLIRDETENGTLHYLLSKPLHRGEFIIYRLLGYLTVTGIYIISLSLFMGIIGSLLGPGESIIRLSDLPIWLGIGFATILVLCAYGALFNTLALITPKYGIYICIFIGVWEFVMGILTIANPNWTISAISINHWSLQIIDSIVLIAWPDTLQLQQMSIAFNLETGLDLFWKPPAHTLGTSNPFVSIIVSIVMLFLFTISMLGIGQSIFKNREIM
;
A
#
# COMPACT_ATOMS: atom_id res chain seq x y z
N MET A 1 18.26 -3.67 26.01
CA MET A 1 19.51 -4.44 25.85
C MET A 1 20.28 -3.74 24.76
N ASN A 2 21.41 -3.11 25.11
CA ASN A 2 22.26 -2.43 24.14
C ASN A 2 22.93 -3.48 23.24
N TYR A 3 22.66 -3.45 21.94
CA TYR A 3 23.40 -4.17 20.92
C TYR A 3 24.69 -3.40 20.58
N SER A 4 25.52 -3.09 21.58
CA SER A 4 26.84 -2.46 21.40
C SER A 4 27.99 -3.48 21.51
N GLY A 5 27.72 -4.76 21.24
CA GLY A 5 28.63 -5.86 21.55
C GLY A 5 29.58 -6.30 20.44
N ILE A 6 29.52 -5.68 19.25
CA ILE A 6 30.27 -6.18 18.07
C ILE A 6 31.18 -5.10 17.44
N SER A 7 31.03 -3.82 17.80
CA SER A 7 31.73 -2.71 17.13
C SER A 7 33.09 -2.30 17.73
N GLU A 8 33.56 -2.91 18.81
CA GLU A 8 34.90 -2.64 19.39
C GLU A 8 35.92 -3.72 19.04
N GLN A 9 35.62 -4.62 18.10
CA GLN A 9 36.53 -5.72 17.73
C GLN A 9 37.80 -5.27 17.01
N TRP A 10 37.89 -4.01 16.58
CA TRP A 10 38.98 -3.49 15.75
C TRP A 10 39.75 -2.31 16.37
N THR A 11 39.54 -1.99 17.65
CA THR A 11 40.18 -0.83 18.31
C THR A 11 41.42 -1.17 19.13
N GLY A 12 41.85 -2.44 19.16
CA GLY A 12 42.95 -2.92 20.01
C GLY A 12 44.31 -2.90 19.32
N LYS A 13 44.95 -1.73 19.18
CA LYS A 13 46.39 -1.69 18.87
C LYS A 13 47.17 -2.06 20.15
N ILE A 14 47.93 -3.15 20.09
CA ILE A 14 48.79 -3.60 21.17
C ILE A 14 49.86 -2.54 21.43
N ASN A 15 49.80 -1.95 22.63
CA ASN A 15 50.77 -0.99 23.10
C ASN A 15 51.89 -1.70 23.87
N TRP A 16 53.05 -1.87 23.24
CA TRP A 16 54.24 -2.46 23.86
C TRP A 16 54.80 -1.66 25.04
N GLN A 17 54.28 -0.45 25.32
CA GLN A 17 54.70 0.39 26.44
C GLN A 17 53.96 0.10 27.75
N ASP A 18 52.86 -0.64 27.70
CA ASP A 18 52.09 -1.01 28.89
C ASP A 18 52.68 -2.26 29.57
N GLU A 19 52.36 -2.45 30.85
CA GLU A 19 52.89 -3.56 31.65
C GLU A 19 52.32 -4.90 31.14
N ILE A 20 53.14 -5.66 30.39
CA ILE A 20 52.75 -6.94 29.78
C ILE A 20 52.74 -8.02 30.87
N ASN A 21 51.58 -8.66 31.06
CA ASN A 21 51.43 -9.76 32.00
C ASN A 21 52.10 -11.04 31.47
N SER A 22 52.57 -11.89 32.39
CA SER A 22 53.03 -13.24 32.06
C SER A 22 51.90 -14.06 31.47
N CYS A 23 52.21 -14.85 30.43
CA CYS A 23 51.22 -15.76 29.84
C CYS A 23 50.75 -16.83 30.86
N PRO A 24 49.56 -17.42 30.66
CA PRO A 24 49.07 -18.54 31.48
C PRO A 24 50.07 -19.72 31.49
N GLU A 25 49.96 -20.64 32.45
CA GLU A 25 50.77 -21.88 32.39
C GLU A 25 50.26 -22.80 31.26
N GLY A 26 51.15 -23.35 30.42
CA GLY A 26 50.81 -24.27 29.32
C GLY A 26 51.56 -24.01 28.00
N GLU A 27 51.26 -24.78 26.95
CA GLU A 27 51.74 -24.55 25.60
C GLU A 27 50.88 -23.51 24.86
N ALA A 28 51.51 -22.46 24.33
CA ALA A 28 50.83 -21.44 23.53
C ALA A 28 50.16 -22.06 22.30
N PHE A 29 48.93 -21.62 22.01
CA PHE A 29 48.09 -22.10 20.89
C PHE A 29 47.61 -23.57 20.98
N VAL A 30 47.98 -24.31 22.03
CA VAL A 30 47.47 -25.66 22.31
C VAL A 30 46.57 -25.65 23.54
N ASP A 31 47.04 -25.04 24.64
CA ASP A 31 46.32 -24.99 25.91
C ASP A 31 45.54 -23.69 26.11
N TRP A 32 45.86 -22.65 25.34
CA TRP A 32 45.32 -21.30 25.51
C TRP A 32 44.36 -20.93 24.39
N ASN A 33 43.26 -20.28 24.76
CA ASN A 33 42.39 -19.59 23.81
C ASN A 33 42.50 -18.09 24.06
N LEU A 34 43.17 -17.37 23.15
CA LEU A 34 43.18 -15.91 23.15
C LEU A 34 41.79 -15.46 22.69
N ASN A 35 40.95 -15.01 23.63
CA ASN A 35 39.56 -14.61 23.37
C ASN A 35 39.34 -13.08 23.34
N ASP A 36 40.40 -12.30 23.60
CA ASP A 36 40.35 -10.85 23.55
C ASP A 36 41.29 -10.29 22.46
N TYR A 37 40.73 -9.61 21.45
CA TYR A 37 41.50 -8.90 20.42
C TYR A 37 42.19 -7.66 21.02
N GLY A 38 43.48 -7.47 20.73
CA GLY A 38 44.34 -6.46 21.35
C GLY A 38 45.12 -6.96 22.57
N SER A 39 45.16 -8.26 22.84
CA SER A 39 45.87 -8.85 23.98
C SER A 39 47.29 -9.28 23.65
N VAL A 40 48.20 -9.12 24.62
CA VAL A 40 49.60 -9.57 24.55
C VAL A 40 50.02 -10.14 25.90
N CYS A 41 50.83 -11.20 25.88
CA CYS A 41 51.44 -11.76 27.07
C CYS A 41 52.91 -12.15 26.83
N ASP A 42 53.69 -12.11 27.91
CA ASP A 42 55.11 -12.51 27.90
C ASP A 42 55.23 -14.03 28.09
N TYR A 43 55.80 -14.72 27.09
CA TYR A 43 56.03 -16.16 27.06
C TYR A 43 57.40 -16.54 27.65
N GLY A 44 58.22 -15.56 28.03
CA GLY A 44 59.59 -15.73 28.50
C GLY A 44 60.63 -15.72 27.39
N ASP A 45 61.90 -15.54 27.77
CA ASP A 45 63.07 -15.50 26.87
C ASP A 45 62.93 -14.52 25.68
N GLY A 46 62.22 -13.40 25.89
CA GLY A 46 62.01 -12.37 24.87
C GLY A 46 61.00 -12.77 23.78
N LYS A 47 60.16 -13.79 24.03
CA LYS A 47 59.07 -14.20 23.16
C LYS A 47 57.75 -13.70 23.70
N TYR A 48 56.89 -13.21 22.81
CA TYR A 48 55.57 -12.70 23.14
C TYR A 48 54.51 -13.44 22.34
N VAL A 49 53.37 -13.71 22.97
CA VAL A 49 52.18 -14.24 22.31
C VAL A 49 51.14 -13.14 22.28
N PHE A 50 50.58 -12.88 21.11
CA PHE A 50 49.65 -11.79 20.91
C PHE A 50 48.47 -12.18 20.02
N TRP A 51 47.36 -11.47 20.19
CA TRP A 51 46.24 -11.48 19.25
C TRP A 51 45.70 -10.06 19.11
N GLY A 52 45.90 -9.44 17.94
CA GLY A 52 45.48 -8.07 17.67
C GLY A 52 46.38 -7.37 16.65
N GLU A 53 46.17 -6.07 16.48
CA GLU A 53 47.02 -5.21 15.64
C GLU A 53 48.26 -4.76 16.45
N PHE A 54 49.46 -4.84 15.88
CA PHE A 54 50.68 -4.42 16.57
C PHE A 54 51.70 -3.86 15.59
N GLN A 55 52.63 -3.05 16.12
CA GLN A 55 53.80 -2.58 15.40
C GLN A 55 55.05 -3.09 16.12
N ALA A 56 55.80 -3.99 15.50
CA ALA A 56 57.02 -4.54 16.07
C ALA A 56 58.10 -4.76 15.00
N GLU A 57 59.36 -4.74 15.42
CA GLU A 57 60.50 -5.12 14.60
C GLU A 57 61.03 -6.47 15.11
N GLY A 58 61.09 -7.49 14.24
CA GLY A 58 61.56 -8.81 14.65
C GLY A 58 61.15 -9.93 13.70
N TYR A 59 61.21 -11.17 14.22
CA TYR A 59 60.74 -12.37 13.55
C TYR A 59 59.41 -12.79 14.16
N ILE A 60 58.42 -13.08 13.31
CA ILE A 60 57.10 -13.54 13.73
C ILE A 60 56.93 -14.97 13.24
N GLU A 61 56.48 -15.84 14.15
CA GLU A 61 56.11 -17.22 13.86
C GLU A 61 54.58 -17.32 13.91
N VAL A 62 53.98 -17.83 12.83
CA VAL A 62 52.52 -18.01 12.72
C VAL A 62 52.24 -19.51 12.77
N PRO A 63 51.45 -20.00 13.74
CA PRO A 63 51.14 -21.42 13.86
C PRO A 63 50.28 -21.91 12.68
N PHE A 64 50.28 -23.23 12.47
CA PHE A 64 49.45 -23.88 11.45
C PHE A 64 47.96 -23.56 11.70
N ASP A 65 47.20 -23.25 10.65
CA ASP A 65 45.79 -22.79 10.69
C ASP A 65 45.55 -21.38 11.28
N ARG A 66 46.57 -20.52 11.28
CA ARG A 66 46.42 -19.08 11.54
C ARG A 66 46.97 -18.24 10.40
N THR A 67 46.44 -17.03 10.27
CA THR A 67 46.84 -16.07 9.24
C THR A 67 47.38 -14.80 9.89
N LEU A 68 48.39 -14.21 9.26
CA LEU A 68 48.93 -12.90 9.60
C LEU A 68 48.86 -12.03 8.35
N PHE A 69 48.20 -10.89 8.47
CA PHE A 69 48.24 -9.83 7.47
C PHE A 69 49.31 -8.82 7.89
N TRP A 70 50.17 -8.41 6.95
CA TRP A 70 51.24 -7.45 7.19
C TRP A 70 51.23 -6.38 6.09
N GLY A 71 51.64 -5.17 6.43
CA GLY A 71 51.63 -4.04 5.51
C GLY A 71 52.35 -2.82 6.07
N LEU A 72 52.43 -1.76 5.26
CA LEU A 72 52.93 -0.45 5.67
C LEU A 72 51.77 0.37 6.23
N TYR A 73 51.84 0.73 7.51
CA TYR A 73 50.85 1.59 8.14
C TYR A 73 51.19 3.06 7.85
N THR A 74 50.44 3.70 6.95
CA THR A 74 50.64 5.11 6.56
C THR A 74 49.87 6.10 7.44
N GLY A 75 48.86 5.63 8.18
CA GLY A 75 48.09 6.37 9.20
C GLY A 75 46.62 5.94 9.22
N SER A 76 45.93 6.07 10.36
CA SER A 76 44.47 6.03 10.40
C SER A 76 43.91 7.43 10.18
N PHE A 77 42.81 7.54 9.45
CA PHE A 77 42.00 8.75 9.39
C PHE A 77 40.61 8.44 9.94
N TYR A 78 40.04 9.42 10.65
CA TYR A 78 38.68 9.31 11.15
C TYR A 78 37.73 9.68 10.02
N VAL A 79 36.87 8.74 9.64
CA VAL A 79 35.70 9.02 8.81
C VAL A 79 34.59 9.41 9.77
N GLU A 80 34.08 10.63 9.63
CA GLU A 80 32.91 11.06 10.40
C GLU A 80 31.70 10.26 9.90
N PRO A 81 30.94 9.60 10.78
CA PRO A 81 29.72 8.91 10.35
C PRO A 81 28.76 9.92 9.74
N ASP A 82 28.07 9.53 8.67
CA ASP A 82 27.07 10.39 8.06
C ASP A 82 25.95 10.69 9.08
N PRO A 83 25.24 11.83 8.92
CA PRO A 83 24.14 12.14 9.80
C PRO A 83 23.08 11.03 9.71
N LYS A 84 22.46 10.70 10.84
CA LYS A 84 21.41 9.66 10.93
C LYS A 84 20.25 9.83 9.94
N SER A 85 20.08 11.02 9.37
CA SER A 85 19.06 11.28 8.36
C SER A 85 19.39 10.69 6.99
N MET A 86 20.66 10.43 6.68
CA MET A 86 21.06 9.71 5.45
C MET A 86 20.71 8.23 5.61
N TYR A 87 21.18 7.60 6.70
CA TYR A 87 20.90 6.20 7.02
C TYR A 87 19.43 5.82 7.36
N ILE A 88 18.48 6.75 7.30
CA ILE A 88 17.07 6.54 7.66
C ILE A 88 16.13 6.96 6.50
N ASP A 89 16.62 7.77 5.55
CA ASP A 89 15.87 8.33 4.43
C ASP A 89 16.90 8.46 3.30
N GLU A 90 17.36 7.31 2.79
CA GLU A 90 18.29 7.21 1.67
C GLU A 90 17.56 7.71 0.40
N ASP A 91 18.32 8.15 -0.60
CA ASP A 91 17.92 9.17 -1.57
C ASP A 91 16.66 8.86 -2.42
N ASP A 92 15.95 9.93 -2.82
CA ASP A 92 14.68 9.86 -3.56
C ASP A 92 14.91 9.22 -4.93
N ILE A 93 14.35 8.02 -5.14
CA ILE A 93 14.49 7.30 -6.42
C ILE A 93 14.35 8.23 -7.64
N ASN A 94 15.44 8.38 -8.41
CA ASN A 94 15.41 9.20 -9.62
C ASN A 94 14.56 8.52 -10.71
N TRP A 95 13.26 8.79 -10.67
CA TRP A 95 12.26 8.11 -11.49
C TRP A 95 11.91 8.90 -12.74
N ASP A 96 12.11 8.28 -13.90
CA ASP A 96 11.86 8.90 -15.21
C ASP A 96 10.37 8.99 -15.59
N ASN A 97 9.46 8.55 -14.71
CA ASN A 97 8.00 8.41 -14.96
C ASN A 97 7.66 7.54 -16.17
N ASN A 98 8.60 6.72 -16.64
CA ASN A 98 8.47 5.93 -17.84
C ASN A 98 8.59 4.43 -17.52
N LEU A 99 7.46 3.80 -17.17
CA LEU A 99 7.35 2.36 -16.88
C LEU A 99 7.86 1.44 -18.01
N LEU A 100 8.08 1.97 -19.23
CA LEU A 100 8.61 1.20 -20.35
C LEU A 100 10.14 1.15 -20.37
N GLN A 101 10.83 1.95 -19.54
CA GLN A 101 12.25 1.78 -19.29
C GLN A 101 12.41 0.76 -18.16
N SER A 102 13.06 -0.34 -18.49
CA SER A 102 13.40 -1.43 -17.57
C SER A 102 14.46 -1.05 -16.53
N SER A 103 14.92 0.20 -16.51
CA SER A 103 16.03 0.73 -15.73
C SER A 103 15.56 2.05 -15.12
N GLN A 104 15.65 2.18 -13.80
CA GLN A 104 15.18 3.30 -12.97
C GLN A 104 16.07 3.40 -11.73
N GLY A 105 16.17 4.56 -11.05
CA GLY A 105 17.00 4.70 -9.85
C GLY A 105 18.49 4.58 -10.19
N PHE A 106 19.10 5.71 -10.53
CA PHE A 106 20.52 5.80 -10.87
C PHE A 106 21.25 6.37 -9.68
N ASP A 107 22.37 5.74 -9.29
CA ASP A 107 23.28 6.23 -8.25
C ASP A 107 23.52 7.74 -8.39
N ASP A 108 23.09 8.51 -7.38
CA ASP A 108 23.23 9.96 -7.32
C ASP A 108 24.09 10.47 -6.16
N ASP A 109 24.51 9.60 -5.24
CA ASP A 109 25.33 9.91 -4.07
C ASP A 109 26.78 9.38 -4.17
N GLY A 110 27.01 8.48 -5.12
CA GLY A 110 28.30 7.98 -5.52
C GLY A 110 28.74 6.68 -4.84
N ASP A 111 27.84 5.95 -4.19
CA ASP A 111 28.15 4.71 -3.48
C ASP A 111 28.47 3.54 -4.44
N CYS A 112 27.74 3.42 -5.55
CA CYS A 112 28.01 2.48 -6.64
C CYS A 112 29.13 2.97 -7.56
N THR A 113 29.14 4.24 -7.95
CA THR A 113 30.19 4.81 -8.79
C THR A 113 31.50 5.01 -8.03
N MET A 114 31.48 4.83 -6.70
CA MET A 114 32.61 5.00 -5.78
C MET A 114 33.23 6.40 -5.88
N GLU A 115 32.41 7.42 -6.14
CA GLU A 115 32.88 8.79 -6.14
C GLU A 115 33.39 9.15 -4.73
N ASN A 116 34.60 9.69 -4.64
CA ASN A 116 35.32 10.02 -3.38
C ASN A 116 36.00 8.85 -2.64
N TRP A 117 36.00 7.63 -3.17
CA TRP A 117 36.79 6.55 -2.58
C TRP A 117 38.29 6.77 -2.87
N SER A 118 39.08 6.93 -1.81
CA SER A 118 40.50 7.30 -1.92
C SER A 118 41.39 6.16 -2.44
N GLU A 119 40.98 4.91 -2.20
CA GLU A 119 41.59 3.69 -2.73
C GLU A 119 40.47 2.65 -2.92
N VAL A 120 40.41 2.01 -4.09
CA VAL A 120 39.42 0.97 -4.42
C VAL A 120 40.09 -0.39 -4.24
N PRO A 121 39.88 -1.10 -3.11
CA PRO A 121 40.43 -2.45 -2.95
C PRO A 121 39.91 -3.41 -4.02
N ASP A 122 40.75 -4.35 -4.48
CA ASP A 122 40.38 -5.44 -5.41
C ASP A 122 39.39 -6.47 -4.80
N TRP A 123 38.83 -6.21 -3.62
CA TRP A 123 37.99 -7.11 -2.83
C TRP A 123 36.89 -6.33 -2.09
N ILE A 124 36.30 -5.36 -2.77
CA ILE A 124 35.10 -4.69 -2.26
C ILE A 124 33.95 -5.68 -2.37
N TYR A 125 33.22 -5.81 -1.27
CA TYR A 125 31.97 -6.55 -1.24
C TYR A 125 30.83 -5.54 -1.26
N ASP A 126 29.74 -5.92 -1.91
CA ASP A 126 28.50 -5.14 -1.89
C ASP A 126 27.74 -5.28 -0.57
N ASP A 127 26.63 -4.56 -0.45
CA ASP A 127 25.69 -4.60 0.67
C ASP A 127 25.12 -6.01 0.95
N GLU A 128 25.15 -6.90 -0.05
CA GLU A 128 24.74 -8.30 0.06
C GLU A 128 25.91 -9.25 0.40
N GLY A 129 27.14 -8.74 0.49
CA GLY A 129 28.35 -9.52 0.77
C GLY A 129 28.90 -10.29 -0.42
N GLU A 130 28.48 -9.95 -1.64
CA GLU A 130 29.01 -10.47 -2.91
C GLU A 130 30.12 -9.56 -3.45
N TYR A 131 30.87 -10.03 -4.46
CA TYR A 131 31.91 -9.20 -5.06
C TYR A 131 31.27 -8.02 -5.78
N PHE A 132 31.77 -6.81 -5.51
CA PHE A 132 31.23 -5.58 -6.07
C PHE A 132 31.24 -5.61 -7.61
N ASP A 133 30.08 -5.37 -8.21
CA ASP A 133 29.89 -5.25 -9.65
C ASP A 133 28.94 -4.08 -9.96
N ASN A 134 29.45 -3.08 -10.67
CA ASN A 134 28.72 -1.87 -11.01
C ASN A 134 27.74 -2.04 -12.19
N ASP A 135 27.66 -3.25 -12.76
CA ASP A 135 26.61 -3.71 -13.68
C ASP A 135 26.25 -5.16 -13.28
N LYS A 136 26.03 -5.39 -11.98
CA LYS A 136 25.66 -6.71 -11.40
C LYS A 136 24.41 -7.27 -12.09
N ASN A 137 23.49 -6.41 -12.48
CA ASN A 137 22.27 -6.78 -13.17
C ASN A 137 22.49 -7.16 -14.66
N GLY A 138 23.67 -6.84 -15.23
CA GLY A 138 24.12 -7.22 -16.56
C GLY A 138 23.32 -6.60 -17.70
N ASN A 139 22.66 -5.48 -17.45
CA ASN A 139 21.80 -4.80 -18.41
C ASN A 139 22.59 -3.81 -19.30
N GLY A 140 23.87 -3.56 -18.97
CA GLY A 140 24.78 -2.68 -19.70
C GLY A 140 24.63 -1.19 -19.36
N ILE A 141 23.86 -0.88 -18.33
CA ILE A 141 23.75 0.41 -17.66
C ILE A 141 24.49 0.25 -16.33
N ILE A 142 25.26 1.26 -15.96
CA ILE A 142 26.11 1.21 -14.78
C ILE A 142 25.35 1.87 -13.65
N CYS A 143 25.32 1.22 -12.49
CA CYS A 143 24.76 1.74 -11.24
C CYS A 143 23.27 2.09 -11.37
N ASP A 144 22.47 1.12 -11.82
CA ASP A 144 21.04 1.27 -11.96
C ASP A 144 20.22 0.18 -11.27
N VAL A 145 18.94 0.47 -11.04
CA VAL A 145 17.97 -0.54 -10.63
C VAL A 145 17.17 -1.02 -11.85
N GLN A 146 17.33 -2.30 -12.17
CA GLN A 146 16.56 -2.97 -13.22
C GLN A 146 15.20 -3.44 -12.70
N TRP A 147 14.14 -2.94 -13.32
CA TRP A 147 12.76 -3.34 -13.06
C TRP A 147 12.30 -4.36 -14.11
N ILE A 148 12.12 -5.60 -13.69
CA ILE A 148 11.66 -6.69 -14.54
C ILE A 148 10.13 -6.63 -14.61
N VAL A 149 9.60 -6.25 -15.77
CA VAL A 149 8.16 -6.09 -16.01
C VAL A 149 7.56 -7.25 -16.82
N ASP A 150 6.30 -7.58 -16.56
CA ASP A 150 5.48 -8.52 -17.33
C ASP A 150 4.98 -7.91 -18.65
N GLU A 151 4.38 -8.73 -19.52
CA GLU A 151 3.73 -8.29 -20.77
C GLU A 151 2.64 -7.22 -20.54
N ASP A 152 2.05 -7.20 -19.34
CA ASP A 152 1.04 -6.22 -18.90
C ASP A 152 1.65 -4.94 -18.27
N GLY A 153 2.99 -4.83 -18.20
CA GLY A 153 3.69 -3.70 -17.57
C GLY A 153 3.71 -3.75 -16.04
N ASN A 154 3.45 -4.91 -15.44
CA ASN A 154 3.53 -5.11 -13.99
C ASN A 154 4.93 -5.52 -13.56
N VAL A 155 5.44 -4.94 -12.49
CA VAL A 155 6.77 -5.24 -11.94
C VAL A 155 6.74 -6.59 -11.24
N ILE A 156 7.57 -7.53 -11.69
CA ILE A 156 7.66 -8.92 -11.19
C ILE A 156 8.85 -9.04 -10.23
N ALA A 157 9.95 -8.38 -10.54
CA ALA A 157 11.17 -8.40 -9.75
C ALA A 157 11.94 -7.10 -9.92
N ILE A 158 12.68 -6.74 -8.89
CA ILE A 158 13.66 -5.66 -8.90
C ILE A 158 15.03 -6.31 -8.78
N ASN A 159 15.95 -5.92 -9.65
CA ASN A 159 17.33 -6.38 -9.67
C ASN A 159 18.24 -5.16 -9.70
N LYS A 160 19.01 -4.94 -8.65
CA LYS A 160 19.84 -3.74 -8.49
C LYS A 160 21.31 -4.05 -8.72
N ASP A 161 22.07 -3.03 -9.12
CA ASP A 161 23.53 -3.12 -9.10
C ASP A 161 24.09 -3.06 -7.66
N SER A 162 25.37 -3.41 -7.51
CA SER A 162 26.01 -3.43 -6.20
C SER A 162 26.02 -2.03 -5.58
N ASN A 163 25.59 -1.94 -4.31
CA ASN A 163 25.49 -0.67 -3.59
C ASN A 163 24.70 0.37 -4.40
N VAL A 164 23.53 0.02 -4.90
CA VAL A 164 22.53 1.01 -5.27
C VAL A 164 21.45 0.91 -4.22
N ASP A 165 21.22 1.97 -3.47
CA ASP A 165 20.29 2.01 -2.33
C ASP A 165 19.08 2.94 -2.54
N GLU A 166 18.85 3.36 -3.80
CA GLU A 166 17.69 4.08 -4.30
C GLU A 166 16.34 3.45 -3.87
N ASP A 167 15.77 3.93 -2.79
CA ASP A 167 14.46 3.55 -2.31
C ASP A 167 13.53 4.77 -2.16
N PRO A 168 12.21 4.59 -2.02
CA PRO A 168 11.31 5.72 -1.89
C PRO A 168 11.47 6.37 -0.51
N VAL A 169 11.73 7.68 -0.46
CA VAL A 169 11.70 8.51 0.76
C VAL A 169 10.51 8.11 1.67
N ASP A 170 10.83 7.53 2.81
CA ASP A 170 9.91 6.77 3.65
C ASP A 170 8.76 7.67 4.14
N GLU A 171 9.08 8.91 4.54
CA GLU A 171 8.11 9.88 5.02
C GLU A 171 7.13 10.33 3.90
N LYS A 172 7.67 10.63 2.71
CA LYS A 172 6.85 11.07 1.56
C LYS A 172 5.98 9.92 1.06
N PHE A 173 6.57 8.74 0.87
CA PHE A 173 5.89 7.57 0.37
C PHE A 173 4.80 7.11 1.33
N MET A 174 5.11 6.97 2.63
CA MET A 174 4.15 6.55 3.64
C MET A 174 3.06 7.61 3.86
N GLY A 175 3.41 8.90 3.81
CA GLY A 175 2.45 10.00 3.83
C GLY A 175 1.45 9.92 2.68
N GLU A 176 1.94 9.79 1.45
CA GLU A 176 1.12 9.73 0.24
C GLU A 176 0.25 8.47 0.21
N SER A 177 0.86 7.31 0.48
CA SER A 177 0.16 6.03 0.49
C SER A 177 -0.92 5.97 1.58
N SER A 178 -0.63 6.49 2.78
CA SER A 178 -1.61 6.58 3.87
C SER A 178 -2.77 7.51 3.53
N HIS A 179 -2.50 8.67 2.90
CA HIS A 179 -3.54 9.60 2.47
C HIS A 179 -4.47 8.99 1.42
N ARG A 180 -3.92 8.33 0.39
CA ARG A 180 -4.73 7.62 -0.63
C ARG A 180 -5.54 6.50 -0.02
N THR A 181 -4.91 5.71 0.87
CA THR A 181 -5.57 4.64 1.61
C THR A 181 -6.73 5.18 2.42
N PHE A 182 -6.57 6.31 3.10
CA PHE A 182 -7.63 6.95 3.87
C PHE A 182 -8.82 7.33 2.97
N ILE A 183 -8.57 8.02 1.86
CA ILE A 183 -9.64 8.46 0.95
C ILE A 183 -10.38 7.25 0.36
N ILE A 184 -9.66 6.25 -0.13
CA ILE A 184 -10.25 5.05 -0.74
C ILE A 184 -11.00 4.23 0.31
N GLY A 185 -10.37 3.99 1.47
CA GLY A 185 -10.96 3.23 2.57
C GLY A 185 -12.24 3.87 3.10
N VAL A 186 -12.25 5.18 3.35
CA VAL A 186 -13.44 5.93 3.77
C VAL A 186 -14.49 5.93 2.67
N GLY A 187 -14.11 6.12 1.40
CA GLY A 187 -15.02 6.10 0.26
C GLY A 187 -15.74 4.75 0.09
N LYS A 188 -14.99 3.65 0.17
CA LYS A 188 -15.54 2.30 0.01
C LYS A 188 -16.36 1.88 1.22
N MET A 189 -15.79 2.00 2.43
CA MET A 189 -16.43 1.49 3.65
C MET A 189 -17.55 2.40 4.14
N ALA A 190 -17.27 3.70 4.32
CA ALA A 190 -18.26 4.60 4.91
C ALA A 190 -19.32 5.04 3.89
N PHE A 191 -18.92 5.47 2.70
CA PHE A 191 -19.85 6.01 1.72
C PHE A 191 -20.63 4.91 0.99
N VAL A 192 -19.95 3.97 0.33
CA VAL A 192 -20.63 2.94 -0.47
C VAL A 192 -21.27 1.87 0.42
N ILE A 193 -20.50 1.18 1.25
CA ILE A 193 -21.01 0.03 2.00
C ILE A 193 -21.95 0.47 3.13
N LEU A 194 -21.53 1.39 4.01
CA LEU A 194 -22.35 1.80 5.15
C LEU A 194 -23.49 2.74 4.73
N LEU A 195 -23.19 3.95 4.24
CA LEU A 195 -24.23 4.93 3.90
C LEU A 195 -25.10 4.44 2.73
N GLY A 196 -24.50 3.86 1.70
CA GLY A 196 -25.22 3.33 0.54
C GLY A 196 -26.23 2.24 0.90
N LEU A 197 -25.95 1.39 1.90
CA LEU A 197 -26.86 0.32 2.33
C LEU A 197 -27.84 0.78 3.41
N PHE A 198 -27.35 1.44 4.46
CA PHE A 198 -28.17 1.75 5.63
C PHE A 198 -29.16 2.89 5.40
N LEU A 199 -28.82 3.93 4.63
CA LEU A 199 -29.75 5.03 4.34
C LEU A 199 -31.03 4.55 3.64
N PRO A 200 -30.97 3.78 2.53
CA PRO A 200 -32.18 3.27 1.90
C PRO A 200 -32.90 2.24 2.77
N LEU A 201 -32.19 1.45 3.58
CA LEU A 201 -32.82 0.53 4.52
C LEU A 201 -33.70 1.28 5.53
N PHE A 202 -33.13 2.23 6.29
CA PHE A 202 -33.87 2.95 7.33
C PHE A 202 -35.01 3.80 6.77
N LEU A 203 -34.80 4.43 5.62
CA LEU A 203 -35.79 5.30 5.01
C LEU A 203 -36.93 4.50 4.33
N SER A 204 -36.62 3.34 3.73
CA SER A 204 -37.63 2.41 3.25
C SER A 204 -38.44 1.82 4.41
N LEU A 205 -37.81 1.57 5.57
CA LEU A 205 -38.51 1.13 6.77
C LEU A 205 -39.44 2.22 7.33
N GLY A 206 -38.98 3.47 7.44
CA GLY A 206 -39.76 4.56 8.04
C GLY A 206 -40.92 5.03 7.15
N LEU A 207 -40.66 5.34 5.88
CA LEU A 207 -41.68 5.99 5.05
C LEU A 207 -42.81 5.06 4.61
N ILE A 208 -42.51 3.79 4.29
CA ILE A 208 -43.52 2.85 3.75
C ILE A 208 -44.34 2.24 4.88
N ARG A 209 -43.71 1.94 6.02
CA ARG A 209 -44.39 1.35 7.16
C ARG A 209 -45.38 2.33 7.77
N ASP A 210 -44.98 3.58 8.00
CA ASP A 210 -45.86 4.56 8.62
C ASP A 210 -47.08 4.85 7.73
N GLU A 211 -46.92 4.91 6.41
CA GLU A 211 -48.06 5.09 5.48
C GLU A 211 -48.96 3.85 5.37
N THR A 212 -48.38 2.66 5.49
CA THR A 212 -49.13 1.39 5.47
C THR A 212 -49.89 1.18 6.77
N GLU A 213 -49.26 1.44 7.92
CA GLU A 213 -49.86 1.33 9.26
C GLU A 213 -50.92 2.41 9.49
N ASN A 214 -50.72 3.64 8.99
CA ASN A 214 -51.71 4.72 9.09
C ASN A 214 -52.86 4.60 8.08
N GLY A 215 -52.82 3.64 7.16
CA GLY A 215 -53.87 3.42 6.14
C GLY A 215 -54.01 4.55 5.12
N THR A 216 -53.09 5.52 5.11
CA THR A 216 -53.12 6.68 4.20
C THR A 216 -52.81 6.30 2.75
N LEU A 217 -52.23 5.11 2.53
CA LEU A 217 -51.97 4.54 1.21
C LEU A 217 -53.25 4.41 0.35
N HIS A 218 -54.38 4.05 0.96
CA HIS A 218 -55.66 3.89 0.25
C HIS A 218 -56.18 5.22 -0.33
N TYR A 219 -55.92 6.34 0.38
CA TYR A 219 -56.34 7.67 -0.07
C TYR A 219 -55.53 8.14 -1.30
N LEU A 220 -54.24 7.77 -1.38
CA LEU A 220 -53.40 8.13 -2.52
C LEU A 220 -53.71 7.29 -3.77
N LEU A 221 -54.12 6.03 -3.58
CA LEU A 221 -54.53 5.14 -4.67
C LEU A 221 -55.95 5.43 -5.21
N SER A 222 -56.72 6.29 -4.55
CA SER A 222 -58.07 6.69 -5.01
C SER A 222 -58.05 7.69 -6.17
N LYS A 223 -56.91 8.35 -6.42
CA LYS A 223 -56.71 9.22 -7.59
C LYS A 223 -56.25 8.40 -8.80
N PRO A 224 -56.64 8.78 -10.03
CA PRO A 224 -56.17 8.10 -11.25
C PRO A 224 -54.69 8.46 -11.51
N LEU A 225 -53.79 7.89 -10.73
CA LEU A 225 -52.34 7.93 -10.93
C LEU A 225 -51.88 6.57 -11.44
N HIS A 226 -50.98 6.57 -12.42
CA HIS A 226 -50.42 5.33 -12.93
C HIS A 226 -49.51 4.70 -11.86
N ARG A 227 -49.74 3.43 -11.51
CA ARG A 227 -49.08 2.76 -10.35
C ARG A 227 -47.55 2.75 -10.46
N GLY A 228 -47.02 2.72 -11.68
CA GLY A 228 -45.58 2.81 -11.91
C GLY A 228 -44.99 4.19 -11.70
N GLU A 229 -45.76 5.26 -11.95
CA GLU A 229 -45.33 6.63 -11.69
C GLU A 229 -45.22 6.88 -10.18
N PHE A 230 -46.14 6.32 -9.39
CA PHE A 230 -46.11 6.43 -7.94
C PHE A 230 -44.79 5.92 -7.33
N ILE A 231 -44.33 4.72 -7.75
CA ILE A 231 -43.08 4.12 -7.26
C ILE A 231 -41.86 4.96 -7.69
N ILE A 232 -41.87 5.44 -8.93
CA ILE A 232 -40.77 6.25 -9.48
C ILE A 232 -40.69 7.61 -8.78
N TYR A 233 -41.82 8.31 -8.57
CA TYR A 233 -41.82 9.59 -7.86
C TYR A 233 -41.32 9.45 -6.42
N ARG A 234 -41.64 8.34 -5.75
CA ARG A 234 -41.12 8.05 -4.41
C ARG A 234 -39.61 7.85 -4.42
N LEU A 235 -39.10 7.06 -5.37
CA LEU A 235 -37.67 6.82 -5.53
C LEU A 235 -36.93 8.13 -5.84
N LEU A 236 -37.45 8.96 -6.75
CA LEU A 236 -36.86 10.24 -7.12
C LEU A 236 -36.88 11.25 -5.96
N GLY A 237 -37.98 11.33 -5.22
CA GLY A 237 -38.07 12.18 -4.03
C GLY A 237 -37.05 11.79 -2.97
N TYR A 238 -36.90 10.50 -2.71
CA TYR A 238 -35.85 9.95 -1.85
C TYR A 238 -34.45 10.31 -2.36
N LEU A 239 -34.16 10.00 -3.63
CA LEU A 239 -32.85 10.22 -4.25
C LEU A 239 -32.47 11.70 -4.25
N THR A 240 -33.44 12.61 -4.36
CA THR A 240 -33.19 14.05 -4.29
C THR A 240 -32.66 14.44 -2.92
N VAL A 241 -33.31 13.99 -1.84
CA VAL A 241 -32.90 14.33 -0.47
C VAL A 241 -31.57 13.66 -0.12
N THR A 242 -31.44 12.35 -0.34
CA THR A 242 -30.22 11.62 0.01
C THR A 242 -29.06 11.93 -0.92
N GLY A 243 -29.32 12.15 -2.21
CA GLY A 243 -28.30 12.55 -3.18
C GLY A 243 -27.71 13.92 -2.87
N ILE A 244 -28.52 14.92 -2.53
CA ILE A 244 -28.02 16.24 -2.09
C ILE A 244 -27.18 16.08 -0.81
N TYR A 245 -27.62 15.26 0.13
CA TYR A 245 -26.86 14.98 1.35
C TYR A 245 -25.50 14.35 1.04
N ILE A 246 -25.45 13.31 0.20
CA ILE A 246 -24.20 12.63 -0.18
C ILE A 246 -23.25 13.56 -0.95
N ILE A 247 -23.74 14.35 -1.91
CA ILE A 247 -22.90 15.30 -2.65
C ILE A 247 -22.34 16.37 -1.71
N SER A 248 -23.15 16.89 -0.79
CA SER A 248 -22.70 17.89 0.17
C SER A 248 -21.63 17.32 1.11
N LEU A 249 -21.84 16.08 1.57
CA LEU A 249 -20.90 15.38 2.44
C LEU A 249 -19.59 15.02 1.69
N SER A 250 -19.69 14.57 0.43
CA SER A 250 -18.51 14.23 -0.37
C SER A 250 -17.69 15.47 -0.74
N LEU A 251 -18.33 16.59 -1.04
CA LEU A 251 -17.65 17.87 -1.23
C LEU A 251 -16.98 18.35 0.05
N PHE A 252 -17.66 18.24 1.20
CA PHE A 252 -17.08 18.60 2.49
C PHE A 252 -15.84 17.75 2.80
N MET A 253 -15.94 16.43 2.65
CA MET A 253 -14.81 15.53 2.82
C MET A 253 -13.70 15.78 1.80
N GLY A 254 -14.06 16.14 0.57
CA GLY A 254 -13.10 16.52 -0.46
C GLY A 254 -12.30 17.77 -0.12
N ILE A 255 -12.94 18.77 0.48
CA ILE A 255 -12.23 19.97 0.96
C ILE A 255 -11.29 19.61 2.11
N ILE A 256 -11.76 18.80 3.08
CA ILE A 256 -10.94 18.39 4.22
C ILE A 256 -9.76 17.51 3.77
N GLY A 257 -10.00 16.53 2.91
CA GLY A 257 -8.95 15.67 2.34
C GLY A 257 -7.93 16.48 1.55
N SER A 258 -8.39 17.43 0.74
CA SER A 258 -7.53 18.32 -0.04
C SER A 258 -6.63 19.22 0.82
N LEU A 259 -7.05 19.54 2.06
CA LEU A 259 -6.29 20.37 3.01
C LEU A 259 -5.30 19.55 3.86
N LEU A 260 -5.63 18.28 4.14
CA LEU A 260 -4.81 17.38 4.96
C LEU A 260 -3.87 16.51 4.14
N GLY A 261 -4.01 16.51 2.81
CA GLY A 261 -3.16 15.72 1.93
C GLY A 261 -1.71 16.18 1.95
N PRO A 262 -0.74 15.25 1.89
CA PRO A 262 0.66 15.59 1.76
C PRO A 262 0.91 16.28 0.41
N GLY A 263 1.79 17.27 0.40
CA GLY A 263 2.22 17.99 -0.80
C GLY A 263 2.72 19.41 -0.53
N GLU A 264 3.39 19.97 -1.54
CA GLU A 264 3.93 21.33 -1.55
C GLU A 264 2.83 22.41 -1.54
N SER A 265 1.63 22.08 -2.01
CA SER A 265 0.51 23.00 -2.15
C SER A 265 -0.47 22.92 -0.99
N ILE A 266 -0.96 24.07 -0.51
CA ILE A 266 -1.93 24.17 0.59
C ILE A 266 -3.28 23.47 0.26
N ILE A 267 -3.64 23.36 -1.03
CA ILE A 267 -4.90 22.73 -1.47
C ILE A 267 -4.61 21.80 -2.64
N ARG A 268 -4.74 20.49 -2.41
CA ARG A 268 -4.57 19.46 -3.44
C ARG A 268 -5.88 19.23 -4.20
N LEU A 269 -6.05 19.90 -5.34
CA LEU A 269 -7.26 19.77 -6.17
C LEU A 269 -7.42 18.38 -6.84
N SER A 270 -6.35 17.59 -6.88
CA SER A 270 -6.35 16.23 -7.44
C SER A 270 -7.26 15.26 -6.69
N ASP A 271 -7.59 15.54 -5.43
CA ASP A 271 -8.37 14.64 -4.59
C ASP A 271 -9.89 14.85 -4.81
N LEU A 272 -10.28 16.04 -5.28
CA LEU A 272 -11.67 16.43 -5.45
C LEU A 272 -12.43 15.56 -6.48
N PRO A 273 -11.86 15.20 -7.66
CA PRO A 273 -12.50 14.26 -8.58
C PRO A 273 -12.84 12.92 -7.96
N ILE A 274 -12.01 12.43 -7.03
CA ILE A 274 -12.22 11.12 -6.38
C ILE A 274 -13.37 11.21 -5.39
N TRP A 275 -13.43 12.26 -4.58
CA TRP A 275 -14.56 12.49 -3.69
C TRP A 275 -15.88 12.69 -4.44
N LEU A 276 -15.86 13.39 -5.57
CA LEU A 276 -17.02 13.49 -6.45
C LEU A 276 -17.40 12.13 -7.06
N GLY A 277 -16.40 11.34 -7.45
CA GLY A 277 -16.57 9.99 -7.96
C GLY A 277 -17.18 9.03 -6.95
N ILE A 278 -16.69 9.04 -5.71
CA ILE A 278 -17.26 8.32 -4.57
C ILE A 278 -18.72 8.73 -4.37
N GLY A 279 -18.99 10.05 -4.32
CA GLY A 279 -20.36 10.56 -4.16
C GLY A 279 -21.29 10.10 -5.28
N PHE A 280 -20.82 10.12 -6.54
CA PHE A 280 -21.56 9.63 -7.69
C PHE A 280 -21.85 8.11 -7.60
N ALA A 281 -20.84 7.31 -7.28
CA ALA A 281 -20.99 5.86 -7.09
C ALA A 281 -22.00 5.55 -5.98
N THR A 282 -21.90 6.23 -4.84
CA THR A 282 -22.85 6.10 -3.74
C THR A 282 -24.27 6.47 -4.16
N ILE A 283 -24.49 7.51 -4.97
CA ILE A 283 -25.84 7.85 -5.46
C ILE A 283 -26.42 6.73 -6.33
N LEU A 284 -25.62 6.10 -7.20
CA LEU A 284 -26.08 4.96 -7.99
C LEU A 284 -26.48 3.78 -7.09
N VAL A 285 -25.70 3.53 -6.04
CA VAL A 285 -26.00 2.50 -5.03
C VAL A 285 -27.28 2.82 -4.26
N LEU A 286 -27.45 4.07 -3.81
CA LEU A 286 -28.67 4.54 -3.17
C LEU A 286 -29.88 4.34 -4.09
N CYS A 287 -29.72 4.59 -5.39
CA CYS A 287 -30.78 4.34 -6.38
C CYS A 287 -31.12 2.84 -6.48
N ALA A 288 -30.11 1.98 -6.60
CA ALA A 288 -30.29 0.53 -6.73
C ALA A 288 -30.89 -0.10 -5.46
N TYR A 289 -30.33 0.17 -4.28
CA TYR A 289 -30.86 -0.31 -3.00
C TYR A 289 -32.20 0.34 -2.65
N GLY A 290 -32.38 1.63 -2.96
CA GLY A 290 -33.66 2.30 -2.81
C GLY A 290 -34.76 1.63 -3.62
N ALA A 291 -34.47 1.22 -4.87
CA ALA A 291 -35.39 0.45 -5.68
C ALA A 291 -35.64 -0.95 -5.11
N LEU A 292 -34.58 -1.66 -4.68
CA LEU A 292 -34.66 -3.02 -4.13
C LEU A 292 -35.47 -3.08 -2.82
N PHE A 293 -35.17 -2.22 -1.84
CA PHE A 293 -35.86 -2.25 -0.55
C PHE A 293 -37.30 -1.75 -0.67
N ASN A 294 -37.56 -0.76 -1.52
CA ASN A 294 -38.92 -0.33 -1.82
C ASN A 294 -39.73 -1.49 -2.42
N THR A 295 -39.19 -2.24 -3.39
CA THR A 295 -39.92 -3.35 -4.01
C THR A 295 -40.17 -4.51 -3.04
N LEU A 296 -39.19 -4.85 -2.18
CA LEU A 296 -39.36 -5.87 -1.15
C LEU A 296 -40.38 -5.48 -0.07
N ALA A 297 -40.37 -4.22 0.36
CA ALA A 297 -41.36 -3.69 1.30
C ALA A 297 -42.79 -3.81 0.75
N LEU A 298 -42.95 -3.64 -0.57
CA LEU A 298 -44.23 -3.78 -1.25
C LEU A 298 -44.68 -5.24 -1.38
N ILE A 299 -43.75 -6.16 -1.67
CA ILE A 299 -44.05 -7.60 -1.79
C ILE A 299 -44.65 -8.13 -0.48
N THR A 300 -43.99 -7.87 0.64
CA THR A 300 -44.41 -8.43 1.93
C THR A 300 -44.46 -7.37 3.02
N PRO A 301 -45.59 -6.65 3.22
CA PRO A 301 -45.67 -5.58 4.22
C PRO A 301 -45.35 -6.03 5.66
N LYS A 302 -45.64 -7.29 6.01
CA LYS A 302 -45.40 -7.85 7.36
C LYS A 302 -44.01 -8.45 7.57
N TYR A 303 -43.39 -9.03 6.52
CA TYR A 303 -42.11 -9.76 6.64
C TYR A 303 -40.99 -9.19 5.77
N GLY A 304 -41.26 -8.18 4.96
CA GLY A 304 -40.31 -7.57 4.03
C GLY A 304 -39.06 -7.06 4.75
N ILE A 305 -39.23 -6.54 5.97
CA ILE A 305 -38.12 -6.08 6.82
C ILE A 305 -37.10 -7.19 7.08
N TYR A 306 -37.53 -8.41 7.42
CA TYR A 306 -36.61 -9.52 7.69
C TYR A 306 -35.82 -9.91 6.44
N ILE A 307 -36.46 -9.85 5.27
CA ILE A 307 -35.80 -10.12 3.98
C ILE A 307 -34.81 -9.00 3.64
N CYS A 308 -35.18 -7.74 3.87
CA CYS A 308 -34.27 -6.60 3.68
C CYS A 308 -33.05 -6.67 4.59
N ILE A 309 -33.21 -7.10 5.85
CA ILE A 309 -32.08 -7.29 6.78
C ILE A 309 -31.17 -8.42 6.28
N PHE A 310 -31.73 -9.55 5.86
CA PHE A 310 -30.95 -10.66 5.32
C PHE A 310 -30.15 -10.24 4.08
N ILE A 311 -30.77 -9.53 3.14
CA ILE A 311 -30.10 -8.99 1.96
C ILE A 311 -29.06 -7.93 2.37
N GLY A 312 -29.35 -7.09 3.37
CA GLY A 312 -28.38 -6.12 3.89
C GLY A 312 -27.12 -6.79 4.44
N VAL A 313 -27.27 -7.88 5.20
CA VAL A 313 -26.11 -8.67 5.69
C VAL A 313 -25.37 -9.32 4.52
N TRP A 314 -26.08 -9.91 3.57
CA TRP A 314 -25.49 -10.48 2.36
C TRP A 314 -24.65 -9.45 1.59
N GLU A 315 -25.21 -8.28 1.32
CA GLU A 315 -24.55 -7.21 0.58
C GLU A 315 -23.36 -6.61 1.33
N PHE A 316 -23.42 -6.56 2.67
CA PHE A 316 -22.29 -6.17 3.50
C PHE A 316 -21.12 -7.16 3.38
N VAL A 317 -21.42 -8.46 3.47
CA VAL A 317 -20.40 -9.52 3.30
C VAL A 317 -19.81 -9.47 1.90
N MET A 318 -20.64 -9.35 0.86
CA MET A 318 -20.16 -9.26 -0.52
C MET A 318 -19.33 -7.99 -0.78
N GLY A 319 -19.65 -6.87 -0.12
CA GLY A 319 -18.83 -5.66 -0.16
C GLY A 319 -17.42 -5.90 0.37
N ILE A 320 -17.29 -6.58 1.52
CA ILE A 320 -15.98 -6.94 2.10
C ILE A 320 -15.23 -7.92 1.18
N LEU A 321 -15.91 -8.93 0.65
CA LEU A 321 -15.30 -9.90 -0.26
C LEU A 321 -14.80 -9.23 -1.55
N THR A 322 -15.49 -8.20 -2.04
CA THR A 322 -15.04 -7.43 -3.20
C THR A 322 -13.74 -6.67 -2.92
N ILE A 323 -13.62 -6.07 -1.72
CA ILE A 323 -12.39 -5.37 -1.32
C ILE A 323 -11.22 -6.36 -1.23
N ALA A 324 -11.46 -7.53 -0.63
CA ALA A 324 -10.44 -8.56 -0.51
C ALA A 324 -10.00 -9.10 -1.89
N ASN A 325 -10.96 -9.36 -2.78
CA ASN A 325 -10.66 -9.79 -4.14
C ASN A 325 -11.79 -9.44 -5.13
N PRO A 326 -11.56 -8.49 -6.06
CA PRO A 326 -12.56 -8.08 -7.03
C PRO A 326 -12.77 -9.08 -8.17
N ASN A 327 -11.95 -10.14 -8.28
CA ASN A 327 -12.08 -11.16 -9.32
C ASN A 327 -13.07 -12.28 -8.96
N TRP A 328 -13.55 -12.33 -7.72
CA TRP A 328 -14.48 -13.37 -7.31
C TRP A 328 -15.83 -13.20 -7.99
N THR A 329 -16.23 -14.20 -8.77
CA THR A 329 -17.49 -14.18 -9.53
C THR A 329 -18.73 -14.07 -8.63
N ILE A 330 -18.63 -14.52 -7.37
CA ILE A 330 -19.73 -14.43 -6.42
C ILE A 330 -19.98 -12.98 -5.96
N SER A 331 -18.93 -12.16 -5.84
CA SER A 331 -19.09 -10.76 -5.44
C SER A 331 -19.74 -9.96 -6.57
N ALA A 332 -19.53 -10.33 -7.84
CA ALA A 332 -20.15 -9.68 -9.00
C ALA A 332 -21.69 -9.71 -9.04
N ILE A 333 -22.33 -10.56 -8.23
CA ILE A 333 -23.80 -10.59 -8.07
C ILE A 333 -24.29 -9.42 -7.20
N SER A 334 -23.43 -8.87 -6.33
CA SER A 334 -23.77 -7.79 -5.39
C SER A 334 -23.81 -6.42 -6.07
N ILE A 335 -24.67 -5.53 -5.56
CA ILE A 335 -24.74 -4.13 -5.97
C ILE A 335 -23.48 -3.38 -5.53
N ASN A 336 -22.94 -3.69 -4.34
CA ASN A 336 -21.71 -3.08 -3.83
C ASN A 336 -20.53 -3.34 -4.77
N HIS A 337 -20.42 -4.54 -5.34
CA HIS A 337 -19.31 -4.88 -6.22
C HIS A 337 -19.16 -3.92 -7.39
N TRP A 338 -20.24 -3.67 -8.12
CA TRP A 338 -20.24 -2.75 -9.26
C TRP A 338 -19.93 -1.31 -8.83
N SER A 339 -20.39 -0.87 -7.65
CA SER A 339 -20.05 0.45 -7.14
C SER A 339 -18.59 0.58 -6.72
N LEU A 340 -18.01 -0.45 -6.12
CA LEU A 340 -16.61 -0.45 -5.71
C LEU A 340 -15.70 -0.41 -6.94
N GLN A 341 -16.06 -1.10 -8.03
CA GLN A 341 -15.33 -1.00 -9.30
C GLN A 341 -15.35 0.39 -9.92
N ILE A 342 -16.43 1.16 -9.74
CA ILE A 342 -16.46 2.57 -10.17
C ILE A 342 -15.42 3.37 -9.39
N ILE A 343 -15.33 3.19 -8.07
CA ILE A 343 -14.31 3.87 -7.25
C ILE A 343 -12.91 3.48 -7.70
N ASP A 344 -12.63 2.19 -7.85
CA ASP A 344 -11.30 1.70 -8.26
C ASP A 344 -10.86 2.26 -9.61
N SER A 345 -11.80 2.39 -10.54
CA SER A 345 -11.54 2.96 -11.85
C SER A 345 -11.34 4.49 -11.80
N ILE A 346 -12.08 5.20 -10.94
CA ILE A 346 -11.91 6.65 -10.76
C ILE A 346 -10.57 6.97 -10.12
N VAL A 347 -10.12 6.15 -9.18
CA VAL A 347 -8.79 6.25 -8.58
C VAL A 347 -7.71 6.21 -9.66
N LEU A 348 -7.76 5.26 -10.59
CA LEU A 348 -6.78 5.21 -11.70
C LEU A 348 -6.85 6.40 -12.65
N ILE A 349 -8.02 6.99 -12.83
CA ILE A 349 -8.19 8.16 -13.71
C ILE A 349 -7.63 9.42 -13.04
N ALA A 350 -7.85 9.58 -11.74
CA ALA A 350 -7.44 10.76 -10.99
C ALA A 350 -6.00 10.68 -10.47
N TRP A 351 -5.54 9.49 -10.10
CA TRP A 351 -4.22 9.16 -9.59
C TRP A 351 -3.64 7.97 -10.38
N PRO A 352 -3.15 8.19 -11.61
CA PRO A 352 -2.67 7.11 -12.49
C PRO A 352 -1.46 6.36 -11.93
N ASP A 353 -0.67 7.04 -11.10
CA ASP A 353 0.48 6.54 -10.35
C ASP A 353 0.11 5.61 -9.18
N THR A 354 -1.18 5.43 -8.84
CA THR A 354 -1.58 4.53 -7.74
C THR A 354 -1.17 3.08 -7.99
N LEU A 355 -1.18 2.64 -9.25
CA LEU A 355 -0.70 1.30 -9.60
C LEU A 355 0.80 1.16 -9.30
N GLN A 356 1.57 2.19 -9.64
CA GLN A 356 3.01 2.23 -9.39
C GLN A 356 3.31 2.25 -7.89
N LEU A 357 2.61 3.07 -7.10
CA LEU A 357 2.77 3.09 -5.64
C LEU A 357 2.46 1.74 -4.99
N GLN A 358 1.46 1.01 -5.50
CA GLN A 358 1.17 -0.34 -5.01
C GLN A 358 2.30 -1.32 -5.36
N GLN A 359 2.84 -1.24 -6.58
CA GLN A 359 3.95 -2.11 -7.01
C GLN A 359 5.23 -1.83 -6.21
N MET A 360 5.55 -0.55 -5.97
CA MET A 360 6.64 -0.13 -5.09
C MET A 360 6.48 -0.70 -3.68
N SER A 361 5.29 -0.57 -3.09
CA SER A 361 5.00 -1.12 -1.76
C SER A 361 5.23 -2.62 -1.68
N ILE A 362 4.89 -3.36 -2.74
CA ILE A 362 5.10 -4.82 -2.80
C ILE A 362 6.59 -5.14 -2.97
N ALA A 363 7.29 -4.42 -3.84
CA ALA A 363 8.66 -4.72 -4.18
C ALA A 363 9.65 -4.43 -3.04
N PHE A 364 9.46 -3.31 -2.34
CA PHE A 364 10.24 -2.95 -1.15
C PHE A 364 9.67 -3.56 0.15
N ASN A 365 8.62 -4.39 0.06
CA ASN A 365 7.93 -5.00 1.20
C ASN A 365 7.50 -3.97 2.27
N LEU A 366 7.09 -2.78 1.83
CA LEU A 366 6.59 -1.70 2.68
C LEU A 366 5.15 -1.99 3.05
N GLU A 367 4.84 -2.03 4.34
CA GLU A 367 3.48 -2.27 4.84
C GLU A 367 2.59 -1.04 4.62
N THR A 368 1.99 -0.92 3.43
CA THR A 368 0.99 0.10 3.15
C THR A 368 -0.42 -0.45 3.26
N GLY A 369 -1.37 0.37 3.73
CA GLY A 369 -2.79 0.00 3.70
C GLY A 369 -3.41 0.05 2.30
N LEU A 370 -2.66 0.48 1.28
CA LEU A 370 -3.16 0.71 -0.07
C LEU A 370 -3.56 -0.61 -0.74
N ASP A 371 -2.73 -1.65 -0.61
CA ASP A 371 -3.00 -2.98 -1.17
C ASP A 371 -4.26 -3.63 -0.56
N LEU A 372 -4.61 -3.29 0.67
CA LEU A 372 -5.80 -3.82 1.33
C LEU A 372 -7.09 -3.22 0.77
N PHE A 373 -7.10 -1.92 0.49
CA PHE A 373 -8.33 -1.20 0.13
C PHE A 373 -8.49 -0.97 -1.36
N TRP A 374 -7.40 -0.90 -2.12
CA TRP A 374 -7.42 -0.65 -3.55
C TRP A 374 -6.86 -1.84 -4.33
N LYS A 375 -7.57 -2.20 -5.39
CA LYS A 375 -7.17 -3.24 -6.35
C LYS A 375 -7.54 -2.74 -7.75
N PRO A 376 -6.79 -3.12 -8.80
CA PRO A 376 -7.14 -2.75 -10.16
C PRO A 376 -8.52 -3.30 -10.56
N PRO A 377 -9.29 -2.59 -11.41
CA PRO A 377 -10.64 -2.96 -11.77
C PRO A 377 -10.68 -4.24 -12.62
N ALA A 378 -11.49 -5.22 -12.22
CA ALA A 378 -11.53 -6.54 -12.86
C ALA A 378 -12.39 -6.63 -14.15
N HIS A 379 -13.52 -5.92 -14.23
CA HIS A 379 -14.46 -6.06 -15.36
C HIS A 379 -14.22 -5.05 -16.49
N THR A 380 -13.03 -5.11 -17.09
CA THR A 380 -12.60 -4.24 -18.20
C THR A 380 -12.87 -4.84 -19.59
N LEU A 381 -13.58 -5.98 -19.68
CA LEU A 381 -13.84 -6.71 -20.94
C LEU A 381 -12.56 -7.07 -21.73
N GLY A 382 -11.44 -7.28 -21.02
CA GLY A 382 -10.14 -7.58 -21.63
C GLY A 382 -9.46 -6.38 -22.29
N THR A 383 -9.94 -5.16 -22.05
CA THR A 383 -9.33 -3.92 -22.58
C THR A 383 -8.39 -3.21 -21.60
N SER A 384 -8.32 -3.69 -20.35
CA SER A 384 -7.56 -3.10 -19.24
C SER A 384 -7.82 -1.60 -19.00
N ASN A 385 -8.91 -1.06 -19.56
CA ASN A 385 -9.20 0.36 -19.53
C ASN A 385 -10.19 0.70 -18.38
N PRO A 386 -9.84 1.64 -17.47
CA PRO A 386 -10.71 2.02 -16.35
C PRO A 386 -12.04 2.63 -16.81
N PHE A 387 -12.08 3.34 -17.95
CA PHE A 387 -13.33 3.91 -18.46
C PHE A 387 -14.35 2.84 -18.86
N VAL A 388 -13.88 1.72 -19.40
CA VAL A 388 -14.76 0.60 -19.78
C VAL A 388 -15.38 -0.02 -18.54
N SER A 389 -14.60 -0.22 -17.47
CA SER A 389 -15.12 -0.75 -16.20
C SER A 389 -16.18 0.18 -15.57
N ILE A 390 -16.00 1.51 -15.63
CA ILE A 390 -17.01 2.48 -15.18
C ILE A 390 -18.31 2.31 -15.97
N ILE A 391 -18.24 2.27 -17.29
CA ILE A 391 -19.43 2.15 -18.15
C ILE A 391 -20.16 0.84 -17.86
N VAL A 392 -19.44 -0.28 -17.79
CA VAL A 392 -20.02 -1.60 -17.47
C VAL A 392 -20.71 -1.56 -16.11
N SER A 393 -20.05 -1.02 -15.10
CA SER A 393 -20.59 -0.91 -13.74
C SER A 393 -21.84 -0.04 -13.66
N ILE A 394 -21.84 1.11 -14.33
CA ILE A 394 -23.02 1.99 -14.44
C ILE A 394 -24.18 1.25 -15.11
N VAL A 395 -23.93 0.58 -16.24
CA VAL A 395 -24.95 -0.19 -16.96
C VAL A 395 -25.53 -1.28 -16.06
N MET A 396 -24.70 -2.02 -15.32
CA MET A 396 -25.16 -3.06 -14.40
C MET A 396 -26.04 -2.48 -13.29
N LEU A 397 -25.63 -1.37 -12.65
CA LEU A 397 -26.43 -0.71 -11.61
C LEU A 397 -27.78 -0.19 -12.14
N PHE A 398 -27.82 0.34 -13.37
CA PHE A 398 -29.07 0.74 -14.02
C PHE A 398 -29.96 -0.47 -14.35
N LEU A 399 -29.39 -1.55 -14.86
CA LEU A 399 -30.13 -2.79 -15.13
C LEU A 399 -30.75 -3.36 -13.85
N PHE A 400 -30.00 -3.37 -12.74
CA PHE A 400 -30.53 -3.75 -11.43
C PHE A 400 -31.70 -2.86 -11.00
N THR A 401 -31.52 -1.54 -11.08
CA THR A 401 -32.56 -0.57 -10.72
C THR A 401 -33.83 -0.75 -11.56
N ILE A 402 -33.69 -0.86 -12.88
CA ILE A 402 -34.81 -1.03 -13.81
C ILE A 402 -35.52 -2.37 -13.59
N SER A 403 -34.76 -3.45 -13.37
CA SER A 403 -35.31 -4.78 -13.08
C SER A 403 -36.16 -4.75 -11.81
N MET A 404 -35.64 -4.15 -10.74
CA MET A 404 -36.37 -4.01 -9.47
C MET A 404 -37.63 -3.17 -9.64
N LEU A 405 -37.55 -2.02 -10.33
CA LEU A 405 -38.72 -1.20 -10.63
C LEU A 405 -39.78 -1.97 -11.44
N GLY A 406 -39.36 -2.73 -12.45
CA GLY A 406 -40.26 -3.56 -13.26
C GLY A 406 -40.98 -4.65 -12.44
N ILE A 407 -40.26 -5.31 -11.53
CA ILE A 407 -40.84 -6.29 -10.59
C ILE A 407 -41.87 -5.59 -9.69
N GLY A 408 -41.50 -4.45 -9.08
CA GLY A 408 -42.41 -3.68 -8.22
C GLY A 408 -43.69 -3.24 -8.92
N GLN A 409 -43.59 -2.77 -10.17
CA GLN A 409 -44.75 -2.39 -10.98
C GLN A 409 -45.66 -3.58 -11.29
N SER A 410 -45.08 -4.73 -11.65
CA SER A 410 -45.84 -5.95 -11.96
C SER A 410 -46.66 -6.44 -10.77
N ILE A 411 -46.07 -6.45 -9.57
CA ILE A 411 -46.76 -6.83 -8.33
C ILE A 411 -47.90 -5.86 -8.02
N PHE A 412 -47.67 -4.57 -8.19
CA PHE A 412 -48.70 -3.56 -7.99
C PHE A 412 -49.86 -3.69 -8.97
N LYS A 413 -49.62 -4.12 -10.21
CA LYS A 413 -50.68 -4.33 -11.20
C LYS A 413 -51.63 -5.47 -10.79
N ASN A 414 -51.10 -6.51 -10.15
CA ASN A 414 -51.84 -7.72 -9.81
C ASN A 414 -52.54 -7.68 -8.45
N ARG A 415 -52.24 -6.68 -7.59
CA ARG A 415 -53.01 -6.45 -6.37
C ARG A 415 -54.26 -5.62 -6.69
N GLU A 416 -55.42 -6.25 -6.54
CA GLU A 416 -56.71 -5.54 -6.46
C GLU A 416 -56.80 -4.79 -5.13
N ILE A 417 -57.38 -3.59 -5.19
CA ILE A 417 -57.65 -2.76 -4.02
C ILE A 417 -58.84 -3.43 -3.32
N MET A 418 -58.58 -4.12 -2.20
CA MET A 418 -59.65 -4.52 -1.26
C MET A 418 -59.98 -3.37 -0.34
#